data_AF-A0A972PKV1-F1
#
_entry.id   AF-A0A972PKV1-F1
#
_cell.length_a   1.000
_cell.length_b   1.000
_cell.length_c   1.000
_cell.angle_alpha   90.00
_cell.angle_beta   90.00
_cell.angle_gamma   90.00
#
_symmetry.space_group_name_H-M   'P 1'
#
loop_
_entity.id
_entity.type
_entity.pdbx_description
1 polymer ?
#
loop_
_entity_poly.entity_id
_entity_poly.type
_entity_poly.pdbx_seq_one_letter_code
_entity_poly.pdbx_strand_id
1 'polypeptide(L)'
;MDFSQGKRILTAFFNRAMPIFVLLAVALNLSAGSVGAEDENPELAARGYAANALETQIVLKGEDILAGQGVAVIYPLQGPFNSSGYLPFQYQCTAAGCFQCLEFILWLYDARLGYPYKWPGAFWNPYEMIGVIQIADQLAYKVETRLLSPTNTQYLLYKEYTDLDYFPNGSAAPPAPGDILISADGAHAMIVNRVGGDQIEVVQQNNWEIKPDPLPLPLENRQLYFDGFVYTVQNSMGWIHSPRWAALLAQSADVPADGEESLQWARGAQSLTLTISTEMLNELAAGAQNGAPRRMAEQLAAAGALALTNPDYLACVLNRLAELLPAQPALQPANGVTSLAVEIPYVHGPLRITPSGGPQSGAAADYNLPACTWDG
;
A
#
# COMPACT_ATOMS: atom_id res chain seq x y z
N MET A 1 40.83 -32.63 44.58
CA MET A 1 39.38 -32.36 44.63
C MET A 1 38.86 -32.55 43.22
N ASP A 2 38.08 -33.61 43.06
CA ASP A 2 37.74 -34.23 41.78
C ASP A 2 36.39 -33.67 41.28
N PHE A 3 36.36 -33.14 40.06
CA PHE A 3 35.20 -32.48 39.42
C PHE A 3 34.24 -33.48 38.75
N SER A 4 33.98 -34.62 39.40
CA SER A 4 33.27 -35.76 38.79
C SER A 4 31.77 -35.87 39.14
N GLN A 5 31.18 -34.93 39.88
CA GLN A 5 29.75 -34.99 40.26
C GLN A 5 28.78 -34.04 39.52
N GLY A 6 29.25 -33.15 38.64
CA GLY A 6 28.37 -32.26 37.86
C GLY A 6 27.75 -32.87 36.60
N LYS A 7 28.14 -34.10 36.21
CA LYS A 7 27.81 -34.69 34.89
C LYS A 7 26.70 -35.75 34.90
N ARG A 8 26.03 -35.99 36.03
CA ARG A 8 25.04 -37.08 36.15
C ARG A 8 23.58 -36.67 36.34
N ILE A 9 23.25 -35.38 36.36
CA ILE A 9 21.85 -34.92 36.51
C ILE A 9 21.21 -34.50 35.17
N LEU A 10 21.99 -34.15 34.14
CA LEU A 10 21.40 -33.72 32.85
C LEU A 10 20.87 -34.87 31.98
N THR A 11 21.48 -36.06 32.01
CA THR A 11 21.09 -37.17 31.11
C THR A 11 19.82 -37.91 31.52
N ALA A 12 19.34 -37.72 32.76
CA ALA A 12 18.11 -38.36 33.25
C ALA A 12 16.84 -37.53 32.97
N PHE A 13 16.96 -36.21 32.78
CA PHE A 13 15.82 -35.36 32.43
C PHE A 13 15.50 -35.44 30.92
N PHE A 14 16.52 -35.59 30.07
CA PHE A 14 16.34 -35.69 28.61
C PHE A 14 15.71 -37.02 28.14
N ASN A 15 15.89 -38.12 28.89
CA ASN A 15 15.40 -39.44 28.47
C ASN A 15 13.95 -39.77 28.90
N ARG A 16 13.25 -38.88 29.62
CA ARG A 16 11.81 -39.05 29.91
C ARG A 16 10.90 -38.05 29.20
N ALA A 17 11.43 -36.95 28.66
CA ALA A 17 10.67 -35.97 27.90
C ALA A 17 10.65 -36.23 26.38
N MET A 18 11.62 -36.98 25.84
CA MET A 18 11.67 -37.27 24.39
C MET A 18 10.46 -38.04 23.83
N PRO A 19 9.85 -39.04 24.51
CA PRO A 19 8.72 -39.75 23.90
C PRO A 19 7.48 -38.86 23.75
N ILE A 20 7.28 -37.89 24.64
CA ILE A 20 6.13 -36.97 24.61
C ILE A 20 6.35 -35.87 23.56
N PHE A 21 7.57 -35.35 23.40
CA PHE A 21 7.86 -34.39 22.33
C PHE A 21 7.91 -35.01 20.94
N VAL A 22 8.32 -36.28 20.80
CA VAL A 22 8.26 -36.98 19.51
C VAL A 22 6.82 -37.38 19.16
N LEU A 23 5.97 -37.75 20.15
CA LEU A 23 4.55 -37.98 19.89
C LEU A 23 3.76 -36.68 19.68
N LEU A 24 4.13 -35.55 20.29
CA LEU A 24 3.54 -34.24 19.95
C LEU A 24 4.00 -33.74 18.59
N ALA A 25 5.27 -33.97 18.19
CA ALA A 25 5.74 -33.62 16.85
C ALA A 25 5.13 -34.51 15.76
N VAL A 26 4.82 -35.77 16.07
CA VAL A 26 4.10 -36.67 15.15
C VAL A 26 2.60 -36.37 15.14
N ALA A 27 1.99 -35.96 16.25
CA ALA A 27 0.58 -35.52 16.28
C ALA A 27 0.39 -34.13 15.63
N LEU A 28 1.36 -33.21 15.77
CA LEU A 28 1.37 -31.91 15.09
C LEU A 28 1.75 -32.01 13.60
N ASN A 29 2.51 -33.03 13.19
CA ASN A 29 2.74 -33.35 11.77
C ASN A 29 1.70 -34.31 11.16
N LEU A 30 0.78 -34.89 11.95
CA LEU A 30 -0.36 -35.66 11.46
C LEU A 30 -1.68 -34.87 11.50
N SER A 31 -1.67 -33.66 12.08
CA SER A 31 -2.67 -32.61 11.82
C SER A 31 -2.18 -31.59 10.79
N ALA A 32 -1.01 -31.79 10.19
CA ALA A 32 -0.82 -31.42 8.79
C ALA A 32 -1.79 -32.32 8.03
N GLY A 33 -3.05 -31.88 8.01
CA GLY A 33 -4.03 -32.37 7.06
C GLY A 33 -3.30 -32.44 5.74
N SER A 34 -3.46 -33.58 5.07
CA SER A 34 -3.25 -33.68 3.65
C SER A 34 -3.42 -32.28 3.06
N VAL A 35 -2.33 -31.70 2.55
CA VAL A 35 -2.45 -30.59 1.63
C VAL A 35 -3.23 -31.23 0.49
N GLY A 36 -4.56 -31.18 0.63
CA GLY A 36 -5.44 -31.44 -0.47
C GLY A 36 -4.90 -30.55 -1.56
N ALA A 37 -4.95 -31.02 -2.79
CA ALA A 37 -5.11 -30.09 -3.88
C ALA A 37 -6.25 -29.14 -3.43
N GLU A 38 -5.90 -27.98 -2.87
CA GLU A 38 -6.84 -26.89 -2.72
C GLU A 38 -7.29 -26.66 -4.14
N ASP A 39 -8.58 -26.92 -4.34
CA ASP A 39 -9.31 -26.69 -5.56
C ASP A 39 -8.73 -25.48 -6.28
N GLU A 40 -8.40 -25.65 -7.56
CA GLU A 40 -7.85 -24.64 -8.46
C GLU A 40 -8.21 -23.22 -7.99
N ASN A 41 -7.27 -22.51 -7.37
CA ASN A 41 -7.55 -21.13 -7.01
C ASN A 41 -7.93 -20.42 -8.32
N PRO A 42 -9.17 -19.91 -8.45
CA PRO A 42 -9.69 -19.43 -9.72
C PRO A 42 -8.87 -18.25 -10.24
N GLU A 43 -8.21 -17.50 -9.35
CA GLU A 43 -7.25 -16.45 -9.70
C GLU A 43 -5.98 -17.04 -10.36
N LEU A 44 -5.47 -18.17 -9.88
CA LEU A 44 -4.31 -18.86 -10.47
C LEU A 44 -4.65 -19.57 -11.78
N ALA A 45 -5.84 -20.16 -11.86
CA ALA A 45 -6.37 -20.81 -13.06
C ALA A 45 -6.63 -19.77 -14.17
N ALA A 46 -7.24 -18.62 -13.83
CA ALA A 46 -7.44 -17.50 -14.75
C ALA A 46 -6.11 -16.95 -15.31
N ARG A 47 -5.02 -17.11 -14.56
CA ARG A 47 -3.66 -16.70 -14.94
C ARG A 47 -2.88 -17.77 -15.73
N GLY A 48 -3.44 -18.95 -15.96
CA GLY A 48 -2.77 -20.03 -16.71
C GLY A 48 -1.63 -20.73 -15.96
N TYR A 49 -1.48 -20.52 -14.63
CA TYR A 49 -0.45 -21.18 -13.83
C TYR A 49 -0.65 -22.70 -13.70
N ALA A 50 -1.88 -23.19 -13.86
CA ALA A 50 -2.24 -24.60 -13.69
C ALA A 50 -1.49 -25.58 -14.63
N ALA A 51 -0.92 -25.11 -15.74
CA ALA A 51 -0.28 -25.99 -16.72
C ALA A 51 1.23 -26.22 -16.52
N ASN A 52 1.94 -25.38 -15.76
CA ASN A 52 3.40 -25.46 -15.63
C ASN A 52 3.98 -24.96 -14.28
N ALA A 53 3.16 -24.60 -13.29
CA ALA A 53 3.67 -24.13 -12.01
C ALA A 53 4.11 -25.30 -11.12
N LEU A 54 5.42 -25.39 -10.90
CA LEU A 54 6.02 -25.93 -9.68
C LEU A 54 5.25 -25.39 -8.46
N GLU A 55 5.10 -26.19 -7.41
CA GLU A 55 4.36 -25.83 -6.19
C GLU A 55 4.69 -24.38 -5.74
N THR A 56 3.68 -23.50 -5.79
CA THR A 56 3.79 -22.08 -5.44
C THR A 56 3.03 -21.77 -4.17
N GLN A 57 3.50 -20.78 -3.42
CA GLN A 57 2.83 -20.24 -2.23
C GLN A 57 2.28 -18.85 -2.52
N ILE A 58 1.05 -18.62 -2.09
CA ILE A 58 0.47 -17.27 -1.99
C ILE A 58 0.94 -16.67 -0.68
N VAL A 59 1.64 -15.54 -0.76
CA VAL A 59 2.22 -14.86 0.42
C VAL A 59 1.34 -13.71 0.88
N LEU A 60 0.69 -13.01 -0.05
CA LEU A 60 -0.36 -12.03 0.24
C LEU A 60 -1.53 -12.25 -0.70
N LYS A 61 -2.75 -12.11 -0.20
CA LYS A 61 -3.94 -12.15 -1.04
C LYS A 61 -4.23 -10.76 -1.60
N GLY A 62 -4.97 -10.70 -2.71
CA GLY A 62 -5.40 -9.42 -3.28
C GLY A 62 -6.27 -8.59 -2.33
N GLU A 63 -7.02 -9.24 -1.43
CA GLU A 63 -7.84 -8.58 -0.41
C GLU A 63 -7.02 -7.78 0.63
N ASP A 64 -5.74 -8.15 0.84
CA ASP A 64 -4.83 -7.51 1.79
C ASP A 64 -4.09 -6.30 1.19
N ILE A 65 -4.28 -6.03 -0.10
CA ILE A 65 -3.51 -5.07 -0.87
C ILE A 65 -4.45 -3.99 -1.44
N LEU A 66 -4.02 -2.73 -1.40
CA LEU A 66 -4.72 -1.58 -2.00
C LEU A 66 -6.19 -1.52 -1.58
N ALA A 67 -6.45 -1.62 -0.27
CA ALA A 67 -7.80 -1.64 0.29
C ALA A 67 -8.73 -2.69 -0.35
N GLY A 68 -8.19 -3.87 -0.65
CA GLY A 68 -8.91 -4.99 -1.25
C GLY A 68 -9.00 -4.94 -2.78
N GLN A 69 -8.37 -3.95 -3.42
CA GLN A 69 -8.30 -3.83 -4.88
C GLN A 69 -7.02 -4.44 -5.47
N GLY A 70 -6.22 -5.15 -4.69
CA GLY A 70 -4.99 -5.78 -5.17
C GLY A 70 -5.20 -7.06 -5.96
N VAL A 71 -4.08 -7.73 -6.25
CA VAL A 71 -4.01 -9.10 -6.80
C VAL A 71 -3.02 -9.92 -5.98
N ALA A 72 -3.14 -11.24 -5.98
CA ALA A 72 -2.31 -12.09 -5.13
C ALA A 72 -0.79 -11.97 -5.41
N VAL A 73 0.02 -11.85 -4.36
CA VAL A 73 1.48 -11.90 -4.45
C VAL A 73 1.94 -13.33 -4.21
N ILE A 74 2.70 -13.86 -5.16
CA ILE A 74 3.02 -15.29 -5.22
C ILE A 74 4.51 -15.51 -5.26
N TYR A 75 4.98 -16.47 -4.49
CA TYR A 75 6.37 -16.89 -4.51
C TYR A 75 6.44 -18.40 -4.77
N PRO A 76 7.49 -18.91 -5.42
CA PRO A 76 7.77 -20.34 -5.41
C PRO A 76 8.02 -20.85 -3.97
N LEU A 77 7.76 -22.13 -3.71
CA LEU A 77 8.05 -22.74 -2.39
C LEU A 77 9.54 -22.74 -2.04
N GLN A 78 10.41 -22.75 -3.05
CA GLN A 78 11.86 -22.69 -2.88
C GLN A 78 12.36 -21.34 -3.41
N GLY A 79 13.06 -20.60 -2.55
CA GLY A 79 13.77 -19.40 -2.94
C GLY A 79 15.01 -19.71 -3.81
N PRO A 80 15.70 -18.67 -4.29
CA PRO A 80 16.92 -18.86 -5.05
C PRO A 80 18.03 -19.54 -4.22
N PHE A 81 18.79 -20.43 -4.86
CA PHE A 81 19.91 -21.17 -4.23
C PHE A 81 21.16 -20.32 -3.95
N ASN A 82 21.18 -19.07 -4.40
CA ASN A 82 22.24 -18.10 -4.13
C ASN A 82 21.63 -16.70 -3.95
N SER A 83 22.45 -15.73 -3.55
CA SER A 83 22.06 -14.33 -3.27
C SER A 83 21.51 -13.54 -4.48
N SER A 84 21.30 -14.20 -5.62
CA SER A 84 20.59 -13.65 -6.77
C SER A 84 19.11 -13.96 -6.59
N GLY A 85 18.18 -13.02 -6.79
CA GLY A 85 16.76 -13.36 -6.92
C GLY A 85 16.53 -14.53 -7.88
N TYR A 86 15.36 -15.19 -7.85
CA TYR A 86 15.11 -16.38 -8.67
C TYR A 86 15.52 -16.10 -10.11
N LEU A 87 16.49 -16.86 -10.63
CA LEU A 87 17.07 -16.61 -11.95
C LEU A 87 15.91 -16.52 -12.97
N PRO A 88 15.93 -15.52 -13.85
CA PRO A 88 14.90 -15.37 -14.86
C PRO A 88 14.95 -16.60 -15.78
N PHE A 89 13.92 -16.83 -16.58
CA PHE A 89 13.96 -17.66 -17.79
C PHE A 89 13.51 -19.12 -17.75
N GLN A 90 13.31 -19.80 -16.62
CA GLN A 90 12.90 -21.21 -16.76
C GLN A 90 11.44 -21.36 -17.21
N TYR A 91 10.57 -20.39 -16.93
CA TYR A 91 9.16 -20.46 -17.32
C TYR A 91 8.64 -19.08 -17.74
N GLN A 92 8.07 -19.00 -18.96
CA GLN A 92 7.19 -17.91 -19.39
C GLN A 92 5.76 -18.41 -19.23
N CYS A 93 5.20 -18.25 -18.03
CA CYS A 93 3.78 -18.52 -17.78
C CYS A 93 2.93 -17.40 -18.39
N THR A 94 3.53 -16.23 -18.66
CA THR A 94 2.85 -14.96 -18.93
C THR A 94 3.75 -13.91 -19.65
N ALA A 95 3.46 -12.60 -19.53
CA ALA A 95 4.08 -11.48 -20.23
C ALA A 95 5.50 -11.12 -19.75
N ALA A 96 5.81 -11.26 -18.46
CA ALA A 96 7.06 -10.74 -17.89
C ALA A 96 7.83 -11.73 -16.98
N GLY A 97 7.65 -13.02 -17.21
CA GLY A 97 8.32 -14.11 -16.48
C GLY A 97 7.59 -14.48 -15.19
N CYS A 98 7.44 -15.79 -14.92
CA CYS A 98 6.66 -16.23 -13.76
C CYS A 98 7.26 -15.69 -12.47
N PHE A 99 6.38 -15.17 -11.63
CA PHE A 99 6.69 -14.68 -10.29
C PHE A 99 7.70 -13.53 -10.21
N GLN A 100 7.87 -12.77 -11.28
CA GLN A 100 8.74 -11.59 -11.31
C GLN A 100 8.00 -10.32 -10.85
N CYS A 101 8.73 -9.26 -10.49
CA CYS A 101 8.14 -7.97 -10.12
C CYS A 101 7.29 -7.35 -11.23
N LEU A 102 7.77 -7.41 -12.48
CA LEU A 102 7.04 -6.93 -13.66
C LEU A 102 5.74 -7.71 -13.88
N GLU A 103 5.77 -9.02 -13.67
CA GLU A 103 4.60 -9.89 -13.83
C GLU A 103 3.47 -9.49 -12.87
N PHE A 104 3.82 -9.22 -11.60
CA PHE A 104 2.88 -8.69 -10.62
C PHE A 104 2.27 -7.36 -11.05
N ILE A 105 3.11 -6.40 -11.47
CA ILE A 105 2.69 -5.04 -11.83
C ILE A 105 1.77 -5.05 -13.04
N LEU A 106 2.19 -5.72 -14.12
CA LEU A 106 1.42 -5.78 -15.37
C LEU A 106 0.06 -6.41 -15.13
N TRP A 107 0.02 -7.46 -14.30
CA TRP A 107 -1.22 -8.12 -13.98
C TRP A 107 -2.14 -7.26 -13.11
N LEU A 108 -1.60 -6.59 -12.09
CA LEU A 108 -2.38 -5.66 -11.27
C LEU A 108 -3.01 -4.56 -12.14
N TYR A 109 -2.21 -3.93 -13.01
CA TYR A 109 -2.65 -2.83 -13.85
C TYR A 109 -3.66 -3.29 -14.92
N ASP A 110 -3.53 -4.51 -15.45
CA ASP A 110 -4.51 -5.10 -16.36
C ASP A 110 -5.82 -5.45 -15.66
N ALA A 111 -5.75 -6.22 -14.57
CA ALA A 111 -6.91 -6.73 -13.86
C ALA A 111 -7.74 -5.62 -13.19
N ARG A 112 -7.10 -4.52 -12.78
CA ARG A 112 -7.76 -3.46 -12.01
C ARG A 112 -8.01 -2.20 -12.80
N LEU A 113 -7.07 -1.81 -13.67
CA LEU A 113 -7.13 -0.52 -14.37
C LEU A 113 -7.42 -0.66 -15.87
N GLY A 114 -7.45 -1.88 -16.40
CA GLY A 114 -7.71 -2.17 -17.81
C GLY A 114 -6.56 -1.79 -18.75
N TYR A 115 -5.34 -1.59 -18.25
CA TYR A 115 -4.18 -1.45 -19.13
C TYR A 115 -3.87 -2.80 -19.79
N PRO A 116 -3.58 -2.87 -21.10
CA PRO A 116 -3.28 -4.15 -21.73
C PRO A 116 -2.13 -4.87 -21.02
N TYR A 117 -2.35 -6.12 -20.61
CA TYR A 117 -1.37 -6.93 -19.89
C TYR A 117 0.05 -6.97 -20.49
N LYS A 118 0.15 -6.96 -21.82
CA LYS A 118 1.43 -6.86 -22.53
C LYS A 118 1.66 -5.43 -22.97
N TRP A 119 2.43 -4.68 -22.18
CA TRP A 119 2.82 -3.32 -22.57
C TRP A 119 3.72 -3.35 -23.81
N PRO A 120 3.69 -2.31 -24.66
CA PRO A 120 4.52 -2.23 -25.85
C PRO A 120 6.02 -2.28 -25.54
N GLY A 121 6.76 -3.05 -26.34
CA GLY A 121 8.20 -3.26 -26.16
C GLY A 121 8.51 -4.58 -25.46
N ALA A 122 9.76 -5.03 -25.60
CA ALA A 122 10.28 -6.13 -24.80
C ALA A 122 11.14 -5.51 -23.69
N PHE A 123 10.55 -5.32 -22.51
CA PHE A 123 11.27 -4.80 -21.35
C PHE A 123 11.70 -5.95 -20.43
N TRP A 124 13.00 -5.97 -20.16
CA TRP A 124 13.70 -6.88 -19.26
C TRP A 124 13.84 -6.28 -17.86
N ASN A 125 13.81 -4.95 -17.76
CA ASN A 125 13.96 -4.22 -16.51
C ASN A 125 12.78 -3.26 -16.30
N PRO A 126 12.31 -3.09 -15.06
CA PRO A 126 11.22 -2.17 -14.75
C PRO A 126 11.42 -0.72 -15.21
N TYR A 127 12.64 -0.19 -15.22
CA TYR A 127 12.87 1.18 -15.69
C TYR A 127 12.44 1.40 -17.16
N GLU A 128 12.40 0.35 -17.98
CA GLU A 128 12.00 0.46 -19.38
C GLU A 128 10.50 0.77 -19.55
N MET A 129 9.67 0.54 -18.51
CA MET A 129 8.28 0.99 -18.48
C MET A 129 8.16 2.53 -18.59
N ILE A 130 9.17 3.26 -18.10
CA ILE A 130 9.24 4.73 -18.25
C ILE A 130 9.29 5.12 -19.74
N GLY A 131 10.00 4.32 -20.56
CA GLY A 131 10.07 4.53 -22.00
C GLY A 131 8.71 4.37 -22.68
N VAL A 132 7.86 3.46 -22.20
CA VAL A 132 6.49 3.28 -22.73
C VAL A 132 5.68 4.56 -22.54
N ILE A 133 5.77 5.15 -21.36
CA ILE A 133 5.04 6.38 -20.98
C ILE A 133 5.53 7.56 -21.81
N GLN A 134 6.86 7.75 -21.90
CA GLN A 134 7.45 8.84 -22.69
C GLN A 134 7.08 8.74 -24.17
N ILE A 135 7.03 7.53 -24.74
CA ILE A 135 6.60 7.33 -26.12
C ILE A 135 5.10 7.62 -26.27
N ALA A 136 4.27 7.16 -25.32
CA ALA A 136 2.83 7.42 -25.33
C ALA A 136 2.53 8.93 -25.32
N ASP A 137 3.16 9.69 -24.42
CA ASP A 137 3.03 11.15 -24.32
C ASP A 137 3.45 11.85 -25.62
N GLN A 138 4.62 11.50 -26.17
CA GLN A 138 5.09 12.06 -27.44
C GLN A 138 4.14 11.78 -28.62
N LEU A 139 3.56 10.59 -28.67
CA LEU A 139 2.61 10.22 -29.73
C LEU A 139 1.26 10.94 -29.53
N ALA A 140 0.78 11.06 -28.30
CA ALA A 140 -0.42 11.82 -27.95
C ALA A 140 -0.27 13.29 -28.38
N TYR A 141 0.84 13.93 -28.02
CA TYR A 141 1.15 15.30 -28.42
C TYR A 141 1.16 15.47 -29.96
N LYS A 142 1.77 14.52 -30.69
CA LYS A 142 1.76 14.57 -32.17
C LYS A 142 0.36 14.41 -32.77
N VAL A 143 -0.51 13.62 -32.15
CA VAL A 143 -1.91 13.49 -32.60
C VAL A 143 -2.68 14.78 -32.30
N GLU A 144 -2.55 15.34 -31.10
CA GLU A 144 -3.19 16.60 -30.70
C GLU A 144 -2.79 17.77 -31.62
N THR A 145 -1.50 17.86 -31.94
CA THR A 145 -0.94 18.88 -32.85
C THR A 145 -1.11 18.56 -34.34
N ARG A 146 -1.84 17.48 -34.68
CA ARG A 146 -2.12 17.03 -36.06
C ARG A 146 -0.86 16.68 -36.88
N LEU A 147 0.25 16.41 -36.21
CA LEU A 147 1.50 15.91 -36.80
C LEU A 147 1.46 14.38 -37.04
N LEU A 148 0.51 13.69 -36.43
CA LEU A 148 0.27 12.26 -36.58
C LEU A 148 -1.24 11.97 -36.69
N SER A 149 -1.64 10.99 -37.51
CA SER A 149 -3.04 10.57 -37.58
C SER A 149 -3.45 9.84 -36.29
N PRO A 150 -4.67 10.07 -35.76
CA PRO A 150 -5.20 9.28 -34.63
C PRO A 150 -5.42 7.80 -34.98
N THR A 151 -5.38 7.44 -36.27
CA THR A 151 -5.43 6.05 -36.74
C THR A 151 -4.05 5.44 -37.00
N ASN A 152 -2.97 6.16 -36.69
CA ASN A 152 -1.62 5.65 -36.85
C ASN A 152 -1.39 4.42 -35.97
N THR A 153 -0.84 3.34 -36.54
CA THR A 153 -0.63 2.06 -35.84
C THR A 153 0.24 2.20 -34.59
N GLN A 154 1.27 3.04 -34.63
CA GLN A 154 2.14 3.26 -33.47
C GLN A 154 1.36 3.98 -32.36
N TYR A 155 0.58 5.03 -32.69
CA TYR A 155 -0.27 5.67 -31.69
C TYR A 155 -1.31 4.69 -31.10
N LEU A 156 -1.99 3.89 -31.93
CA LEU A 156 -2.96 2.92 -31.47
C LEU A 156 -2.37 1.85 -30.53
N LEU A 157 -1.07 1.56 -30.66
CA LEU A 157 -0.35 0.65 -29.76
C LEU A 157 -0.09 1.28 -28.38
N TYR A 158 0.13 2.60 -28.32
CA TYR A 158 0.50 3.31 -27.09
C TYR A 158 -0.64 4.12 -26.46
N LYS A 159 -1.77 4.31 -27.15
CA LYS A 159 -2.88 5.18 -26.71
C LYS A 159 -3.44 4.84 -25.33
N GLU A 160 -3.38 3.56 -24.93
CA GLU A 160 -3.93 3.11 -23.64
C GLU A 160 -3.08 3.59 -22.45
N TYR A 161 -1.86 4.08 -22.69
CA TYR A 161 -0.88 4.49 -21.68
C TYR A 161 -0.68 6.00 -21.64
N THR A 162 -1.46 6.79 -22.41
CA THR A 162 -1.28 8.25 -22.50
C THR A 162 -1.76 9.00 -21.27
N ASP A 163 -2.44 8.33 -20.35
CA ASP A 163 -2.88 8.87 -19.07
C ASP A 163 -1.95 8.49 -17.91
N LEU A 164 -0.88 7.74 -18.18
CA LEU A 164 0.15 7.44 -17.19
C LEU A 164 1.14 8.60 -17.12
N ASP A 165 1.52 8.95 -15.90
CA ASP A 165 2.56 9.94 -15.64
C ASP A 165 3.76 9.28 -14.98
N TYR A 166 4.96 9.62 -15.43
CA TYR A 166 6.19 9.27 -14.71
C TYR A 166 6.71 10.49 -13.94
N PHE A 167 6.83 10.32 -12.63
CA PHE A 167 7.40 11.31 -11.72
C PHE A 167 8.80 10.84 -11.31
N PRO A 168 9.88 11.51 -11.77
CA PRO A 168 11.21 11.22 -11.29
C PRO A 168 11.34 11.49 -9.79
N ASN A 169 12.24 10.79 -9.11
CA ASN A 169 12.50 11.03 -7.70
C ASN A 169 12.92 12.50 -7.48
N GLY A 170 12.33 13.19 -6.50
CA GLY A 170 12.43 14.65 -6.37
C GLY A 170 11.38 15.43 -7.15
N SER A 171 10.22 14.83 -7.46
CA SER A 171 9.07 15.51 -8.08
C SER A 171 8.21 16.23 -7.05
N ALA A 172 7.49 17.27 -7.48
CA ALA A 172 6.53 18.00 -6.64
C ALA A 172 5.24 17.21 -6.36
N ALA A 173 4.87 16.29 -7.25
CA ALA A 173 3.80 15.33 -6.97
C ALA A 173 4.28 14.34 -5.90
N PRO A 174 3.46 13.96 -4.91
CA PRO A 174 3.79 12.87 -4.00
C PRO A 174 3.49 11.49 -4.64
N PRO A 175 4.15 10.41 -4.20
CA PRO A 175 3.70 9.06 -4.50
C PRO A 175 2.34 8.79 -3.82
N ALA A 176 1.48 8.03 -4.49
CA ALA A 176 0.16 7.64 -4.01
C ALA A 176 -0.02 6.12 -4.02
N PRO A 177 -0.89 5.56 -3.16
CA PRO A 177 -1.32 4.17 -3.26
C PRO A 177 -1.73 3.78 -4.68
N GLY A 178 -1.17 2.66 -5.16
CA GLY A 178 -1.34 2.14 -6.52
C GLY A 178 -0.20 2.50 -7.47
N ASP A 179 0.61 3.52 -7.15
CA ASP A 179 1.73 3.92 -7.99
C ASP A 179 2.79 2.80 -8.09
N ILE A 180 3.39 2.66 -9.28
CA ILE A 180 4.52 1.75 -9.48
C ILE A 180 5.79 2.49 -9.10
N LEU A 181 6.40 2.09 -7.99
CA LEU A 181 7.71 2.60 -7.57
C LEU A 181 8.82 1.81 -8.26
N ILE A 182 9.75 2.50 -8.94
CA ILE A 182 10.92 1.88 -9.57
C ILE A 182 12.13 2.02 -8.65
N SER A 183 12.88 0.93 -8.42
CA SER A 183 14.09 0.95 -7.60
C SER A 183 15.18 1.84 -8.19
N ALA A 184 16.09 2.35 -7.35
CA ALA A 184 17.18 3.24 -7.75
C ALA A 184 18.11 2.68 -8.84
N ASP A 185 18.28 1.36 -8.89
CA ASP A 185 19.06 0.65 -9.91
C ASP A 185 18.26 0.31 -11.18
N GLY A 186 16.94 0.60 -11.18
CA GLY A 186 16.03 0.35 -12.28
C GLY A 186 15.65 -1.12 -12.50
N ALA A 187 16.15 -2.04 -11.67
CA ALA A 187 16.04 -3.48 -11.86
C ALA A 187 14.82 -4.10 -11.14
N HIS A 188 14.19 -3.37 -10.23
CA HIS A 188 13.03 -3.82 -9.46
C HIS A 188 11.91 -2.80 -9.48
N ALA A 189 10.68 -3.27 -9.28
CA ALA A 189 9.54 -2.40 -9.12
C ALA A 189 8.54 -2.97 -8.13
N MET A 190 7.89 -2.04 -7.44
CA MET A 190 7.00 -2.29 -6.33
C MET A 190 5.73 -1.48 -6.53
N ILE A 191 4.66 -1.82 -5.82
CA ILE A 191 3.43 -1.03 -5.79
C ILE A 191 3.34 -0.34 -4.44
N VAL A 192 3.06 0.97 -4.43
CA VAL A 192 2.77 1.68 -3.18
C VAL A 192 1.45 1.16 -2.62
N ASN A 193 1.47 0.50 -1.46
CA ASN A 193 0.29 -0.07 -0.83
C ASN A 193 -0.42 0.96 0.07
N ARG A 194 0.35 1.60 0.94
CA ARG A 194 -0.12 2.57 1.94
C ARG A 194 0.87 3.71 2.08
N VAL A 195 0.37 4.88 2.47
CA VAL A 195 1.18 6.08 2.70
C VAL A 195 0.78 6.71 4.03
N GLY A 196 1.76 7.11 4.84
CA GLY A 196 1.53 7.75 6.13
C GLY A 196 2.68 8.64 6.53
N GLY A 197 2.48 9.95 6.45
CA GLY A 197 3.45 10.96 6.84
C GLY A 197 4.73 10.87 6.02
N ASP A 198 5.75 10.28 6.62
CA ASP A 198 7.12 10.17 6.13
C ASP A 198 7.49 8.74 5.69
N GLN A 199 6.55 7.81 5.63
CA GLN A 199 6.81 6.47 5.07
C GLN A 199 5.75 6.03 4.07
N ILE A 200 6.19 5.16 3.17
CA ILE A 200 5.34 4.38 2.29
C ILE A 200 5.56 2.90 2.56
N GLU A 201 4.48 2.14 2.67
CA GLU A 201 4.52 0.68 2.64
C GLU A 201 4.35 0.25 1.18
N VAL A 202 5.27 -0.55 0.68
CA VAL A 202 5.22 -1.08 -0.68
C VAL A 202 4.97 -2.58 -0.66
N VAL A 203 4.26 -3.06 -1.68
CA VAL A 203 4.05 -4.48 -1.96
C VAL A 203 4.82 -4.90 -3.21
N GLN A 204 5.46 -6.07 -3.15
CA GLN A 204 6.40 -6.49 -4.18
C GLN A 204 6.48 -8.02 -4.35
N GLN A 205 6.87 -8.42 -5.55
CA GLN A 205 7.08 -9.82 -5.92
C GLN A 205 8.50 -10.02 -6.44
N ASN A 206 9.08 -11.19 -6.18
CA ASN A 206 10.50 -11.49 -6.42
C ASN A 206 11.49 -10.67 -5.59
N ASN A 207 11.14 -10.33 -4.35
CA ASN A 207 12.09 -9.84 -3.37
C ASN A 207 12.27 -10.86 -2.24
N TRP A 208 13.51 -11.13 -1.87
CA TRP A 208 13.88 -12.21 -0.96
C TRP A 208 14.95 -11.75 0.03
N GLU A 209 14.95 -12.33 1.23
CA GLU A 209 16.05 -12.12 2.16
C GLU A 209 17.39 -12.65 1.61
N ILE A 210 18.49 -12.02 2.01
CA ILE A 210 19.84 -12.44 1.60
C ILE A 210 20.43 -13.36 2.69
N LYS A 211 19.98 -14.62 2.75
CA LYS A 211 20.46 -15.64 3.72
C LYS A 211 20.33 -17.08 3.15
N PRO A 212 20.95 -18.11 3.78
CA PRO A 212 20.97 -19.48 3.23
C PRO A 212 19.60 -20.13 2.99
N ASP A 213 18.59 -19.78 3.78
CA ASP A 213 17.20 -20.19 3.62
C ASP A 213 16.33 -18.93 3.50
N PRO A 214 16.26 -18.31 2.32
CA PRO A 214 15.66 -16.98 2.16
C PRO A 214 14.13 -17.04 2.24
N LEU A 215 13.52 -16.16 3.03
CA LEU A 215 12.07 -15.96 3.03
C LEU A 215 11.68 -14.86 2.03
N PRO A 216 10.48 -14.95 1.43
CA PRO A 216 9.89 -13.85 0.66
C PRO A 216 9.75 -12.57 1.48
N LEU A 217 9.99 -11.42 0.84
CA LEU A 217 9.78 -10.09 1.41
C LEU A 217 8.69 -9.35 0.62
N PRO A 218 7.41 -9.72 0.79
CA PRO A 218 6.32 -9.18 -0.01
C PRO A 218 5.95 -7.74 0.37
N LEU A 219 6.30 -7.30 1.59
CA LEU A 219 6.07 -5.94 2.09
C LEU A 219 7.39 -5.33 2.55
N GLU A 220 7.55 -4.03 2.36
CA GLU A 220 8.68 -3.26 2.85
C GLU A 220 8.25 -1.80 3.09
N ASN A 221 8.78 -1.16 4.13
CA ASN A 221 8.62 0.29 4.30
C ASN A 221 9.78 1.04 3.65
N ARG A 222 9.48 2.11 2.94
CA ARG A 222 10.47 3.06 2.41
C ARG A 222 10.28 4.42 3.07
N GLN A 223 11.38 5.08 3.38
CA GLN A 223 11.33 6.46 3.84
C GLN A 223 10.91 7.39 2.68
N LEU A 224 9.96 8.26 2.96
CA LEU A 224 9.55 9.40 2.16
C LEU A 224 10.10 10.69 2.80
N TYR A 225 10.80 11.48 2.00
CA TYR A 225 11.34 12.78 2.39
C TYR A 225 10.59 13.88 1.66
N PHE A 226 10.31 14.97 2.36
CA PHE A 226 9.76 16.19 1.79
C PHE A 226 10.56 17.39 2.29
N ASP A 227 11.10 18.19 1.37
CA ASP A 227 11.93 19.35 1.71
C ASP A 227 11.15 20.69 1.73
N GLY A 228 9.84 20.62 1.50
CA GLY A 228 8.96 21.79 1.35
C GLY A 228 8.53 22.05 -0.11
N PHE A 229 9.19 21.44 -1.09
CA PHE A 229 8.88 21.60 -2.51
C PHE A 229 8.75 20.29 -3.27
N VAL A 230 9.57 19.30 -2.92
CA VAL A 230 9.63 18.04 -3.65
C VAL A 230 9.66 16.82 -2.73
N TYR A 231 9.13 15.71 -3.25
CA TYR A 231 9.10 14.42 -2.60
C TYR A 231 10.21 13.52 -3.12
N THR A 232 10.97 12.93 -2.19
CA THR A 232 12.00 11.95 -2.50
C THR A 232 11.71 10.65 -1.76
N VAL A 233 11.67 9.53 -2.47
CA VAL A 233 11.54 8.19 -1.90
C VAL A 233 12.91 7.53 -1.81
N GLN A 234 13.19 6.90 -0.68
CA GLN A 234 14.42 6.14 -0.45
C GLN A 234 14.58 5.02 -1.49
N ASN A 235 15.79 4.90 -2.05
CA ASN A 235 16.17 3.86 -3.02
C ASN A 235 15.25 3.77 -4.24
N SER A 236 14.76 4.92 -4.74
CA SER A 236 13.88 4.98 -5.91
C SER A 236 14.44 5.87 -7.03
N MET A 237 14.16 5.47 -8.28
CA MET A 237 14.32 6.34 -9.46
C MET A 237 13.12 7.29 -9.66
N GLY A 238 11.98 6.98 -9.06
CA GLY A 238 10.71 7.66 -9.30
C GLY A 238 9.56 6.67 -9.30
N TRP A 239 8.37 7.16 -9.61
CA TRP A 239 7.16 6.37 -9.65
C TRP A 239 6.31 6.68 -10.88
N ILE A 240 5.53 5.69 -11.30
CA ILE A 240 4.54 5.80 -12.37
C ILE A 240 3.17 5.87 -11.72
N HIS A 241 2.42 6.90 -12.06
CA HIS A 241 1.08 7.16 -11.57
C HIS A 241 0.04 6.82 -12.63
N SER A 242 -1.08 6.25 -12.19
CA SER A 242 -2.30 6.15 -12.99
C SER A 242 -3.43 6.88 -12.29
N PRO A 243 -4.11 7.84 -12.95
CA PRO A 243 -5.28 8.52 -12.38
C PRO A 243 -6.46 7.56 -12.19
N ARG A 244 -6.44 6.38 -12.82
CA ARG A 244 -7.51 5.36 -12.71
C ARG A 244 -7.65 4.77 -11.31
N TRP A 245 -6.59 4.82 -10.50
CA TRP A 245 -6.64 4.39 -9.10
C TRP A 245 -7.61 5.20 -8.26
N ALA A 246 -7.73 6.50 -8.52
CA ALA A 246 -8.57 7.40 -7.72
C ALA A 246 -10.01 6.91 -7.60
N ALA A 247 -10.59 6.40 -8.71
CA ALA A 247 -11.96 5.91 -8.73
C ALA A 247 -12.12 4.54 -8.03
N LEU A 248 -11.13 3.66 -8.13
CA LEU A 248 -11.19 2.31 -7.56
C LEU A 248 -10.94 2.29 -6.05
N LEU A 249 -10.09 3.20 -5.57
CA LEU A 249 -9.71 3.28 -4.17
C LEU A 249 -10.67 4.12 -3.33
N ALA A 250 -11.49 4.94 -4.00
CA ALA A 250 -12.50 5.76 -3.36
C ALA A 250 -13.54 4.89 -2.63
N GLN A 251 -13.73 5.17 -1.35
CA GLN A 251 -14.74 4.51 -0.53
C GLN A 251 -15.31 5.51 0.49
N SER A 252 -16.60 5.49 0.70
CA SER A 252 -17.27 6.21 1.78
C SER A 252 -18.14 5.26 2.57
N ALA A 253 -18.26 5.49 3.88
CA ALA A 253 -19.33 4.87 4.65
C ALA A 253 -20.58 5.74 4.55
N ASP A 254 -21.71 5.15 4.13
CA ASP A 254 -23.00 5.83 4.08
C ASP A 254 -23.57 6.05 5.49
N VAL A 255 -24.30 7.14 5.64
CA VAL A 255 -24.98 7.57 6.87
C VAL A 255 -26.30 6.79 7.04
N PRO A 256 -26.56 6.14 8.19
CA PRO A 256 -27.94 5.89 8.60
C PRO A 256 -28.64 7.24 8.80
N ALA A 257 -29.83 7.42 8.22
CA ALA A 257 -30.60 8.68 8.19
C ALA A 257 -30.91 9.31 9.58
N ASP A 258 -30.56 8.58 10.63
CA ASP A 258 -30.86 8.72 12.04
C ASP A 258 -29.83 9.61 12.78
N GLY A 259 -28.71 9.98 12.15
CA GLY A 259 -27.76 10.95 12.70
C GLY A 259 -26.96 10.47 13.93
N GLU A 260 -26.89 9.15 14.16
CA GLU A 260 -26.25 8.55 15.34
C GLU A 260 -24.72 8.32 15.22
N GLU A 261 -24.11 8.41 14.04
CA GLU A 261 -22.65 8.23 13.92
C GLU A 261 -21.89 9.55 14.09
N SER A 262 -21.13 9.63 15.19
CA SER A 262 -20.35 10.79 15.63
C SER A 262 -19.13 11.11 14.75
N LEU A 263 -18.77 10.21 13.82
CA LEU A 263 -17.60 10.32 12.95
C LEU A 263 -17.87 9.63 11.60
N GLN A 264 -17.96 10.42 10.52
CA GLN A 264 -18.08 9.89 9.16
C GLN A 264 -16.75 10.01 8.43
N TRP A 265 -16.55 9.19 7.40
CA TRP A 265 -15.34 9.24 6.61
C TRP A 265 -15.56 8.94 5.13
N ALA A 266 -14.73 9.58 4.31
CA ALA A 266 -14.56 9.27 2.90
C ALA A 266 -13.06 9.14 2.62
N ARG A 267 -12.67 8.00 2.08
CA ARG A 267 -11.31 7.67 1.69
C ARG A 267 -11.14 7.94 0.20
N GLY A 268 -10.18 8.76 -0.18
CA GLY A 268 -9.69 8.89 -1.55
C GLY A 268 -8.35 8.17 -1.73
N ALA A 269 -7.74 8.31 -2.91
CA ALA A 269 -6.40 7.75 -3.14
C ALA A 269 -5.29 8.52 -2.40
N GLN A 270 -5.45 9.81 -2.14
CA GLN A 270 -4.38 10.66 -1.58
C GLN A 270 -4.72 11.27 -0.21
N SER A 271 -5.98 11.22 0.20
CA SER A 271 -6.45 11.82 1.45
C SER A 271 -7.60 11.03 2.07
N LEU A 272 -7.75 11.18 3.38
CA LEU A 272 -8.91 10.76 4.16
C LEU A 272 -9.67 12.00 4.60
N THR A 273 -10.94 12.11 4.22
CA THR A 273 -11.83 13.15 4.72
C THR A 273 -12.62 12.61 5.90
N LEU A 274 -12.59 13.31 7.03
CA LEU A 274 -13.38 13.01 8.22
C LEU A 274 -14.44 14.09 8.41
N THR A 275 -15.69 13.69 8.61
CA THR A 275 -16.74 14.60 9.12
C THR A 275 -16.90 14.35 10.60
N ILE A 276 -16.51 15.34 11.40
CA ILE A 276 -16.50 15.28 12.86
C ILE A 276 -17.73 16.03 13.38
N SER A 277 -18.60 15.34 14.11
CA SER A 277 -19.82 15.94 14.70
C SER A 277 -19.50 16.93 15.81
N THR A 278 -20.48 17.74 16.23
CA THR A 278 -20.31 18.67 17.37
C THR A 278 -19.88 17.96 18.65
N GLU A 279 -20.44 16.77 18.93
CA GLU A 279 -20.13 16.00 20.14
C GLU A 279 -18.67 15.56 20.14
N MET A 280 -18.22 14.93 19.05
CA MET A 280 -16.84 14.48 18.91
C MET A 280 -15.86 15.66 18.85
N LEU A 281 -16.29 16.78 18.28
CA LEU A 281 -15.51 18.01 18.25
C LEU A 281 -15.30 18.60 19.64
N ASN A 282 -16.32 18.54 20.51
CA ASN A 282 -16.18 18.93 21.92
C ASN A 282 -15.22 17.98 22.66
N GLU A 283 -15.27 16.67 22.38
CA GLU A 283 -14.31 15.71 22.95
C GLU A 283 -12.87 16.00 22.51
N LEU A 284 -12.65 16.27 21.23
CA LEU A 284 -11.35 16.64 20.69
C LEU A 284 -10.86 17.98 21.26
N ALA A 285 -11.73 18.99 21.35
CA ALA A 285 -11.40 20.31 21.89
C ALA A 285 -11.10 20.29 23.39
N ALA A 286 -11.64 19.31 24.14
CA ALA A 286 -11.29 19.07 25.54
C ALA A 286 -9.83 18.55 25.71
N GLY A 287 -9.15 18.20 24.61
CA GLY A 287 -7.71 18.01 24.53
C GLY A 287 -7.24 16.56 24.33
N ALA A 288 -6.01 16.43 23.79
CA ALA A 288 -5.36 15.16 23.45
C ALA A 288 -5.21 14.18 24.64
N GLN A 289 -5.14 14.68 25.88
CA GLN A 289 -4.96 13.84 27.07
C GLN A 289 -6.16 12.96 27.44
N ASN A 290 -7.34 13.20 26.85
CA ASN A 290 -8.52 12.37 27.07
C ASN A 290 -8.53 11.09 26.20
N GLY A 291 -7.50 10.88 25.37
CA GLY A 291 -7.38 9.69 24.53
C GLY A 291 -8.34 9.64 23.34
N ALA A 292 -9.13 10.70 23.10
CA ALA A 292 -10.07 10.77 21.98
C ALA A 292 -9.40 10.56 20.60
N PRO A 293 -8.25 11.20 20.27
CA PRO A 293 -7.57 10.98 19.00
C PRO A 293 -7.24 9.51 18.71
N ARG A 294 -6.74 8.77 19.71
CA ARG A 294 -6.40 7.35 19.56
C ARG A 294 -7.64 6.48 19.40
N ARG A 295 -8.68 6.70 20.22
CA ARG A 295 -9.96 5.98 20.08
C ARG A 295 -10.60 6.20 18.72
N MET A 296 -10.59 7.42 18.21
CA MET A 296 -11.10 7.75 16.88
C MET A 296 -10.30 7.04 15.78
N ALA A 297 -8.97 7.05 15.86
CA ALA A 297 -8.12 6.32 14.91
C ALA A 297 -8.40 4.80 14.94
N GLU A 298 -8.57 4.21 16.12
CA GLU A 298 -8.91 2.78 16.29
C GLU A 298 -10.31 2.46 15.71
N GLN A 299 -11.31 3.33 15.94
CA GLN A 299 -12.65 3.19 15.34
C GLN A 299 -12.60 3.25 13.81
N LEU A 300 -11.87 4.22 13.26
CA LEU A 300 -11.68 4.36 11.82
C LEU A 300 -10.92 3.17 11.21
N ALA A 301 -9.94 2.62 11.93
CA ALA A 301 -9.23 1.42 11.52
C ALA A 301 -10.18 0.21 11.45
N ALA A 302 -10.99 0.01 12.48
CA ALA A 302 -11.98 -1.08 12.53
C ALA A 302 -13.05 -0.94 11.44
N ALA A 303 -13.39 0.29 11.03
CA ALA A 303 -14.30 0.56 9.91
C ALA A 303 -13.64 0.44 8.52
N GLY A 304 -12.33 0.16 8.43
CA GLY A 304 -11.60 0.05 7.17
C GLY A 304 -11.23 1.39 6.51
N ALA A 305 -11.47 2.52 7.19
CA ALA A 305 -11.14 3.85 6.68
C ALA A 305 -9.64 4.03 6.43
N LEU A 306 -8.81 3.31 7.20
CA LEU A 306 -7.35 3.45 7.18
C LEU A 306 -6.65 2.43 6.28
N ALA A 307 -7.37 1.81 5.34
CA ALA A 307 -6.78 0.78 4.48
C ALA A 307 -5.62 1.27 3.58
N LEU A 308 -5.50 2.59 3.36
CA LEU A 308 -4.45 3.23 2.54
C LEU A 308 -3.46 4.11 3.33
N THR A 309 -3.64 4.20 4.65
CA THR A 309 -2.75 4.92 5.56
C THR A 309 -2.57 4.11 6.84
N ASN A 310 -2.03 4.64 7.94
CA ASN A 310 -1.89 3.86 9.17
C ASN A 310 -2.48 4.53 10.42
N PRO A 311 -2.91 3.75 11.44
CA PRO A 311 -3.53 4.26 12.66
C PRO A 311 -2.67 5.23 13.47
N ASP A 312 -1.37 5.00 13.59
CA ASP A 312 -0.48 5.82 14.42
C ASP A 312 -0.27 7.21 13.79
N TYR A 313 -0.08 7.26 12.47
CA TYR A 313 -0.08 8.51 11.71
C TYR A 313 -1.37 9.31 11.94
N LEU A 314 -2.54 8.67 11.78
CA LEU A 314 -3.81 9.35 11.98
C LEU A 314 -4.00 9.81 13.42
N ALA A 315 -3.62 9.00 14.40
CA ALA A 315 -3.71 9.36 15.81
C ALA A 315 -2.88 10.62 16.12
N CYS A 316 -1.67 10.74 15.56
CA CYS A 316 -0.90 11.98 15.67
C CYS A 316 -1.63 13.16 15.00
N VAL A 317 -2.13 13.00 13.77
CA VAL A 317 -2.83 14.09 13.07
C VAL A 317 -4.04 14.58 13.88
N LEU A 318 -4.82 13.67 14.45
CA LEU A 318 -5.96 13.99 15.30
C LEU A 318 -5.53 14.66 16.62
N ASN A 319 -4.38 14.28 17.19
CA ASN A 319 -3.79 15.00 18.33
C ASN A 319 -3.41 16.44 17.94
N ARG A 320 -2.80 16.65 16.76
CA ARG A 320 -2.46 18.00 16.28
C ARG A 320 -3.70 18.84 16.00
N LEU A 321 -4.76 18.24 15.46
CA LEU A 321 -6.05 18.89 15.30
C LEU A 321 -6.62 19.30 16.67
N ALA A 322 -6.60 18.41 17.66
CA ALA A 322 -7.05 18.71 19.02
C ALA A 322 -6.28 19.88 19.66
N GLU A 323 -4.96 19.98 19.43
CA GLU A 323 -4.13 21.10 19.87
C GLU A 323 -4.47 22.43 19.16
N LEU A 324 -4.86 22.37 17.88
CA LEU A 324 -5.24 23.53 17.08
C LEU A 324 -6.59 24.13 17.52
N LEU A 325 -7.58 23.28 17.79
CA LEU A 325 -8.98 23.69 17.96
C LEU A 325 -9.15 24.85 18.96
N PRO A 326 -8.61 24.83 20.20
CA PRO A 326 -8.83 25.89 21.19
C PRO A 326 -8.36 27.28 20.72
N ALA A 327 -7.39 27.34 19.82
CA ALA A 327 -6.83 28.58 19.28
C ALA A 327 -7.61 29.10 18.05
N GLN A 328 -8.60 28.35 17.55
CA GLN A 328 -9.33 28.67 16.33
C GLN A 328 -10.83 28.86 16.59
N PRO A 329 -11.27 30.07 16.99
CA PRO A 329 -12.69 30.36 17.23
C PRO A 329 -13.60 30.00 16.04
N ALA A 330 -13.11 30.15 14.81
CA ALA A 330 -13.84 29.81 13.59
C ALA A 330 -14.18 28.32 13.44
N LEU A 331 -13.54 27.44 14.22
CA LEU A 331 -13.74 25.98 14.19
C LEU A 331 -14.49 25.47 15.43
N GLN A 332 -14.92 26.35 16.33
CA GLN A 332 -15.43 25.97 17.65
C GLN A 332 -16.96 25.84 17.70
N PRO A 333 -17.51 24.80 18.34
CA PRO A 333 -18.94 24.68 18.64
C PRO A 333 -19.55 25.89 19.33
N ALA A 334 -18.80 26.53 20.24
CA ALA A 334 -19.22 27.72 20.95
C ALA A 334 -19.58 28.90 20.03
N ASN A 335 -19.10 28.89 18.78
CA ASN A 335 -19.38 29.92 17.77
C ASN A 335 -20.38 29.44 16.70
N GLY A 336 -21.15 28.40 17.00
CA GLY A 336 -22.22 27.89 16.13
C GLY A 336 -21.78 26.90 15.05
N VAL A 337 -20.53 26.41 15.11
CA VAL A 337 -20.05 25.32 14.25
C VAL A 337 -20.70 24.01 14.68
N THR A 338 -21.35 23.32 13.75
CA THR A 338 -22.08 22.07 13.99
C THR A 338 -21.29 20.83 13.57
N SER A 339 -20.33 20.97 12.65
CA SER A 339 -19.41 19.90 12.27
C SER A 339 -18.18 20.47 11.55
N LEU A 340 -17.12 19.67 11.48
CA LEU A 340 -15.95 19.94 10.65
C LEU A 340 -15.79 18.82 9.62
N ALA A 341 -15.64 19.17 8.34
CA ALA A 341 -15.03 18.28 7.36
C ALA A 341 -13.52 18.56 7.36
N VAL A 342 -12.72 17.56 7.71
CA VAL A 342 -11.27 17.63 7.81
C VAL A 342 -10.68 16.69 6.76
N GLU A 343 -10.09 17.25 5.72
CA GLU A 343 -9.32 16.49 4.75
C GLU A 343 -7.88 16.34 5.24
N ILE A 344 -7.46 15.09 5.42
CA ILE A 344 -6.16 14.68 5.93
C ILE A 344 -5.37 14.05 4.78
N PRO A 345 -4.31 14.72 4.27
CA PRO A 345 -3.45 14.11 3.26
C PRO A 345 -2.69 12.92 3.85
N TYR A 346 -2.38 11.91 3.03
CA TYR A 346 -1.58 10.76 3.45
C TYR A 346 -0.10 11.07 3.60
N VAL A 347 0.41 12.02 2.81
CA VAL A 347 1.75 12.58 2.95
C VAL A 347 1.71 13.84 3.81
N HIS A 348 2.87 14.28 4.29
CA HIS A 348 2.97 15.58 4.95
C HIS A 348 2.37 16.71 4.10
N GLY A 349 1.46 17.46 4.70
CA GLY A 349 0.79 18.60 4.08
C GLY A 349 -0.17 19.28 5.07
N PRO A 350 -0.74 20.43 4.69
CA PRO A 350 -1.74 21.11 5.51
C PRO A 350 -3.02 20.27 5.62
N LEU A 351 -3.73 20.42 6.74
CA LEU A 351 -5.11 19.95 6.85
C LEU A 351 -6.04 20.97 6.23
N ARG A 352 -6.89 20.53 5.31
CA ARG A 352 -7.96 21.39 4.76
C ARG A 352 -9.22 21.17 5.58
N ILE A 353 -9.66 22.22 6.29
CA ILE A 353 -10.80 22.15 7.20
C ILE A 353 -11.92 23.03 6.68
N THR A 354 -13.12 22.45 6.56
CA THR A 354 -14.35 23.15 6.17
C THR A 354 -15.37 23.06 7.31
N PRO A 355 -15.66 24.15 8.03
CA PRO A 355 -16.68 24.15 9.06
C PRO A 355 -18.08 24.18 8.43
N SER A 356 -19.03 23.51 9.07
CA SER A 356 -20.46 23.66 8.80
C SER A 356 -21.13 24.36 9.98
N GLY A 357 -22.03 25.29 9.70
CA GLY A 357 -22.63 26.14 10.73
C GLY A 357 -21.74 27.32 11.13
N GLY A 358 -22.36 28.31 11.79
CA GLY A 358 -21.69 29.51 12.25
C GLY A 358 -21.28 30.47 11.12
N PRO A 359 -20.51 31.54 11.45
CA PRO A 359 -20.22 32.63 10.52
C PRO A 359 -19.31 32.26 9.33
N GLN A 360 -18.56 31.16 9.42
CA GLN A 360 -17.60 30.71 8.41
C GLN A 360 -18.07 29.44 7.69
N SER A 361 -19.36 29.08 7.79
CA SER A 361 -19.90 27.86 7.19
C SER A 361 -19.55 27.75 5.70
N GLY A 362 -18.94 26.63 5.32
CA GLY A 362 -18.52 26.34 3.95
C GLY A 362 -17.19 26.98 3.52
N ALA A 363 -16.56 27.82 4.36
CA ALA A 363 -15.27 28.42 4.05
C ALA A 363 -14.12 27.45 4.38
N ALA A 364 -13.66 26.70 3.38
CA ALA A 364 -12.50 25.83 3.50
C ALA A 364 -11.21 26.65 3.72
N ALA A 365 -10.40 26.27 4.69
CA ALA A 365 -9.08 26.87 4.95
C ALA A 365 -8.04 25.79 5.24
N ASP A 366 -6.79 26.08 4.85
CA ASP A 366 -5.65 25.19 5.03
C ASP A 366 -4.91 25.54 6.33
N TYR A 367 -4.64 24.53 7.16
CA TYR A 367 -3.96 24.66 8.45
C TYR A 367 -2.66 23.85 8.44
N ASN A 368 -1.54 24.57 8.51
CA ASN A 368 -0.22 23.94 8.62
C ASN A 368 0.01 23.48 10.07
N LEU A 369 0.09 22.18 10.27
CA LEU A 369 0.36 21.56 11.57
C LEU A 369 1.78 20.97 11.58
N PRO A 370 2.38 20.77 12.76
CA PRO A 370 3.61 19.99 12.87
C PRO A 370 3.43 18.62 12.22
N ALA A 371 4.43 18.20 11.45
CA ALA A 371 4.41 16.94 10.73
C ALA A 371 4.27 15.74 11.69
N CYS A 372 3.45 14.77 11.30
CA CYS A 372 3.27 13.47 11.95
C CYS A 372 3.94 12.39 11.12
N THR A 373 4.69 11.50 11.74
CA THR A 373 5.39 10.41 11.05
C THR A 373 4.51 9.16 10.98
N TRP A 374 5.00 8.14 10.29
CA TRP A 374 4.33 6.83 10.25
C TRP A 374 4.06 6.28 11.65
N ASP A 375 5.01 6.37 12.58
CA ASP A 375 4.88 5.81 13.93
C ASP A 375 4.23 6.76 14.96
N GLY A 376 3.66 7.89 14.52
CA GLY A 376 3.01 8.90 15.37
C GLY A 376 3.81 10.17 15.54
#